data_AF-A0A1I0GPY8-F1
#
_entry.id   AF-A0A1I0GPY8-F1
#
_cell.length_a   1.000
_cell.length_b   1.000
_cell.length_c   1.000
_cell.angle_alpha   90.00
_cell.angle_beta   90.00
_cell.angle_gamma   90.00
#
_symmetry.space_group_name_H-M   'P 1'
#
loop_
_entity.id
_entity.type
_entity.pdbx_description
1 polymer ?
#
loop_
_entity_poly.entity_id
_entity_poly.type
_entity_poly.pdbx_seq_one_letter_code
_entity_poly.pdbx_strand_id
1 'polypeptide(L)'
;MKKKWVILGTAMMAAVAITACGSKDTTATTVAVETTAEAASDTAAPESQAGTTEAGSGTTAAEGESGSVAGEESKAAGDAADETVNTGDEADDVSEQAEDLTAEEIKTFAGKVQKAVADKDIKALADLCAYPVYVSLSEGEGSEIDNKEAFIALDTAKLFTESMLKEIAETDPATLEQFGAGVIMGNENNIIFNNVDGQPSITGINLK
;
A
#
# COMPACT_ATOMS: atom_id res chain seq x y z
N MET A 1 -15.02 47.28 -14.94
CA MET A 1 -15.02 47.69 -13.52
C MET A 1 -14.17 46.70 -12.76
N LYS A 2 -12.99 47.11 -12.28
CA LYS A 2 -11.98 46.22 -11.67
C LYS A 2 -11.53 46.90 -10.37
N LYS A 3 -12.16 46.55 -9.24
CA LYS A 3 -11.81 47.12 -7.94
C LYS A 3 -10.65 46.30 -7.37
N LYS A 4 -9.44 46.86 -7.45
CA LYS A 4 -8.24 46.39 -6.76
C LYS A 4 -8.37 46.78 -5.28
N TRP A 5 -8.31 45.81 -4.39
CA TRP A 5 -8.20 46.05 -2.95
C TRP A 5 -6.73 45.89 -2.56
N VAL A 6 -6.13 47.00 -2.15
CA VAL A 6 -4.86 47.10 -1.43
C VAL A 6 -5.22 47.76 -0.09
N ILE A 7 -4.35 47.57 0.91
CA ILE A 7 -4.33 48.21 2.24
C ILE A 7 -4.97 47.27 3.31
N LEU A 8 -4.36 46.92 4.45
CA LEU A 8 -3.33 47.57 5.27
C LEU A 8 -2.65 46.52 6.15
N GLY A 9 -1.32 46.59 6.29
CA GLY A 9 -0.59 45.84 7.29
C GLY A 9 -0.89 46.32 8.70
N THR A 10 -0.92 45.39 9.65
CA THR A 10 -0.79 45.71 11.08
C THR A 10 0.30 44.82 11.65
N ALA A 11 1.51 45.36 11.72
CA ALA A 11 2.53 44.87 12.63
C ALA A 11 2.12 45.31 14.03
N MET A 12 1.89 44.37 14.95
CA MET A 12 1.81 44.67 16.38
C MET A 12 2.96 44.01 17.12
N MET A 13 3.58 44.87 17.92
CA MET A 13 4.82 44.70 18.65
C MET A 13 4.74 43.59 19.71
N ALA A 14 5.91 43.02 19.95
CA ALA A 14 6.23 42.13 21.06
C ALA A 14 5.88 42.75 22.43
N ALA A 15 5.36 41.90 23.32
CA ALA A 15 5.47 42.08 24.76
C ALA A 15 6.08 40.80 25.34
N VAL A 16 7.38 40.89 25.66
CA VAL A 16 8.10 39.90 26.47
C VAL A 16 7.71 40.16 27.92
N ALA A 17 7.11 39.17 28.58
CA ALA A 17 6.97 39.14 30.04
C ALA A 17 7.89 38.04 30.58
N ILE A 18 9.01 38.47 31.15
CA ILE A 18 9.96 37.64 31.88
C ILE A 18 9.47 37.58 33.32
N THR A 19 8.93 36.45 33.76
CA THR A 19 8.71 36.20 35.20
C THR A 19 10.00 35.65 35.78
N ALA A 20 10.68 36.52 36.51
CA ALA A 20 11.87 36.24 37.29
C ALA A 20 11.53 35.63 38.66
N CYS A 21 12.16 34.50 38.99
CA CYS A 21 12.64 34.09 40.32
C CYS A 21 13.29 32.71 40.11
N GLY A 22 14.56 32.43 40.32
CA GLY A 22 15.68 33.15 40.91
C GLY A 22 16.67 32.06 41.36
N SER A 23 17.94 32.17 40.96
CA SER A 23 19.12 31.84 41.78
C SER A 23 20.39 31.76 40.94
N LYS A 24 21.31 32.66 41.29
CA LYS A 24 22.76 32.49 41.37
C LYS A 24 23.60 32.47 40.09
N ASP A 25 24.39 33.55 40.01
CA ASP A 25 25.78 33.62 39.55
C ASP A 25 26.05 33.34 38.07
N THR A 26 26.42 34.39 37.32
CA THR A 26 27.81 34.59 36.85
C THR A 26 27.84 35.54 35.66
N THR A 27 28.72 36.54 35.82
CA THR A 27 29.21 37.54 34.87
C THR A 27 29.63 36.97 33.50
N ALA A 28 29.69 37.88 32.52
CA ALA A 28 30.42 37.78 31.25
C ALA A 28 29.62 37.10 30.12
N THR A 29 29.76 37.44 28.84
CA THR A 29 30.44 38.53 28.14
C THR A 29 29.96 38.38 26.69
N THR A 30 29.85 39.52 26.00
CA THR A 30 29.76 39.64 24.55
C THR A 30 30.71 38.70 23.81
N VAL A 31 30.35 38.20 22.62
CA VAL A 31 31.13 38.28 21.36
C VAL A 31 30.71 37.20 20.35
N ALA A 32 30.41 37.69 19.15
CA ALA A 32 30.61 37.18 17.79
C ALA A 32 30.31 35.72 17.43
N VAL A 33 29.37 35.60 16.49
CA VAL A 33 29.38 34.65 15.38
C VAL A 33 30.45 35.10 14.38
N GLU A 34 31.46 34.27 14.15
CA GLU A 34 32.11 33.89 12.87
C GLU A 34 32.91 32.59 13.21
N THR A 35 33.07 31.57 12.38
CA THR A 35 34.07 31.53 11.29
C THR A 35 34.07 30.11 10.66
N THR A 36 34.05 30.07 9.33
CA THR A 36 34.79 29.22 8.37
C THR A 36 34.84 27.68 8.44
N ALA A 37 34.61 27.12 7.25
CA ALA A 37 34.85 25.74 6.80
C ALA A 37 36.35 25.40 6.62
N GLU A 38 36.73 24.14 6.75
CA GLU A 38 37.64 23.47 5.80
C GLU A 38 37.60 21.94 5.93
N ALA A 39 38.11 21.30 4.89
CA ALA A 39 38.00 19.88 4.53
C ALA A 39 39.29 19.07 4.79
N ALA A 40 39.24 17.79 4.38
CA ALA A 40 40.34 16.83 4.17
C ALA A 40 40.89 16.13 5.44
N SER A 41 41.30 14.85 5.48
CA SER A 41 41.46 13.74 4.50
C SER A 41 41.95 12.48 5.25
N ASP A 42 42.02 11.35 4.53
CA ASP A 42 42.93 10.19 4.70
C ASP A 42 42.36 8.93 5.41
N THR A 43 41.99 7.87 4.68
CA THR A 43 42.82 6.75 4.11
C THR A 43 43.23 5.71 5.14
N ALA A 44 42.78 4.46 4.97
CA ALA A 44 43.63 3.25 4.89
C ALA A 44 42.79 1.96 4.83
N ALA A 45 42.99 1.20 3.76
CA ALA A 45 42.72 -0.24 3.68
C ALA A 45 43.72 -1.04 4.53
N PRO A 46 43.48 -2.34 4.75
CA PRO A 46 44.37 -3.29 4.08
C PRO A 46 43.69 -4.54 3.50
N GLU A 47 44.38 -5.11 2.51
CA GLU A 47 44.09 -6.33 1.76
C GLU A 47 44.74 -7.60 2.37
N SER A 48 44.42 -8.75 1.75
CA SER A 48 45.24 -9.99 1.64
C SER A 48 44.99 -11.08 2.71
N GLN A 49 44.90 -12.40 2.49
CA GLN A 49 45.19 -13.35 1.38
C GLN A 49 44.50 -14.71 1.78
N ALA A 50 43.80 -15.44 0.90
CA ALA A 50 44.22 -16.52 -0.03
C ALA A 50 44.29 -17.98 0.51
N GLY A 51 43.78 -18.91 -0.32
CA GLY A 51 43.95 -20.38 -0.33
C GLY A 51 42.70 -21.07 -0.92
N THR A 52 42.57 -21.44 -2.22
CA THR A 52 43.06 -22.64 -2.98
C THR A 52 42.75 -23.98 -2.27
N THR A 53 42.20 -25.07 -2.85
CA THR A 53 42.00 -25.62 -4.21
C THR A 53 41.22 -26.97 -4.11
N GLU A 54 40.90 -27.58 -5.28
CA GLU A 54 40.41 -28.97 -5.58
C GLU A 54 38.88 -29.15 -5.60
N ALA A 55 38.15 -29.44 -6.70
CA ALA A 55 38.29 -30.32 -7.89
C ALA A 55 37.79 -31.78 -7.71
N GLY A 56 36.88 -32.20 -8.58
CA GLY A 56 36.32 -33.56 -8.74
C GLY A 56 34.85 -33.50 -9.20
N SER A 57 34.51 -33.42 -10.50
CA SER A 57 34.51 -34.46 -11.56
C SER A 57 33.58 -35.66 -11.29
N GLY A 58 32.57 -35.84 -12.17
CA GLY A 58 31.69 -37.00 -12.17
C GLY A 58 30.48 -36.89 -13.12
N THR A 59 30.72 -37.09 -14.42
CA THR A 59 29.73 -37.32 -15.51
C THR A 59 28.85 -38.55 -15.28
N THR A 60 27.56 -38.49 -15.65
CA THR A 60 26.90 -39.48 -16.55
C THR A 60 25.56 -38.96 -17.09
N ALA A 61 25.35 -39.17 -18.40
CA ALA A 61 24.11 -39.01 -19.14
C ALA A 61 23.30 -40.32 -19.12
N ALA A 62 21.98 -40.24 -19.29
CA ALA A 62 21.19 -41.27 -19.97
C ALA A 62 19.78 -40.74 -20.33
N GLU A 63 19.48 -40.76 -21.63
CA GLU A 63 18.14 -40.73 -22.21
C GLU A 63 17.33 -41.98 -21.80
N GLY A 64 15.99 -41.86 -21.86
CA GLY A 64 15.08 -42.98 -21.64
C GLY A 64 13.65 -42.62 -22.08
N GLU A 65 13.41 -42.79 -23.38
CA GLU A 65 12.10 -42.77 -24.05
C GLU A 65 11.24 -44.00 -23.70
N SER A 66 9.94 -43.89 -23.99
CA SER A 66 8.93 -44.95 -24.13
C SER A 66 8.23 -45.33 -22.81
N GLY A 67 6.91 -45.33 -22.67
CA GLY A 67 5.84 -45.49 -23.66
C GLY A 67 4.94 -46.62 -23.17
N SER A 68 3.67 -46.36 -22.88
CA SER A 68 2.61 -47.34 -23.11
C SER A 68 1.23 -46.71 -23.01
N VAL A 69 0.56 -46.80 -24.15
CA VAL A 69 -0.87 -46.73 -24.39
C VAL A 69 -1.58 -48.00 -23.91
N ALA A 70 -2.84 -47.88 -23.50
CA ALA A 70 -3.94 -48.86 -23.60
C ALA A 70 -5.21 -48.07 -23.23
N GLY A 71 -6.17 -47.82 -24.14
CA GLY A 71 -7.20 -48.77 -24.57
C GLY A 71 -8.32 -48.75 -23.50
N GLU A 72 -9.57 -48.41 -23.76
CA GLU A 72 -10.43 -48.89 -24.85
C GLU A 72 -11.72 -48.05 -24.99
N GLU A 73 -12.29 -48.08 -26.20
CA GLU A 73 -13.55 -47.49 -26.63
C GLU A 73 -14.81 -48.17 -26.05
N SER A 74 -15.91 -47.41 -25.95
CA SER A 74 -17.21 -47.85 -26.48
C SER A 74 -18.19 -46.70 -26.73
N LYS A 75 -18.17 -46.22 -27.98
CA LYS A 75 -19.27 -46.16 -28.97
C LYS A 75 -20.74 -45.86 -28.54
N ALA A 76 -21.21 -44.73 -29.09
CA ALA A 76 -22.52 -44.43 -29.74
C ALA A 76 -23.80 -44.51 -28.89
N ALA A 77 -24.91 -43.83 -29.19
CA ALA A 77 -25.33 -42.66 -29.97
C ALA A 77 -26.86 -42.64 -29.77
N GLY A 78 -27.51 -41.50 -29.61
CA GLY A 78 -28.97 -41.47 -29.50
C GLY A 78 -29.53 -40.08 -29.22
N ASP A 79 -30.45 -39.68 -30.07
CA ASP A 79 -30.98 -38.35 -30.36
C ASP A 79 -32.20 -37.96 -29.48
N ALA A 80 -32.44 -36.64 -29.42
CA ALA A 80 -33.68 -35.91 -29.10
C ALA A 80 -34.33 -36.05 -27.71
N ALA A 81 -34.45 -34.92 -26.99
CA ALA A 81 -35.73 -34.21 -26.84
C ALA A 81 -35.62 -33.06 -25.82
N ASP A 82 -36.03 -31.90 -26.28
CA ASP A 82 -36.60 -30.78 -25.54
C ASP A 82 -37.60 -31.24 -24.45
N GLU A 83 -37.44 -30.79 -23.21
CA GLU A 83 -38.43 -29.98 -22.49
C GLU A 83 -38.03 -29.75 -21.01
N THR A 84 -38.27 -28.52 -20.63
CA THR A 84 -38.24 -27.90 -19.30
C THR A 84 -38.77 -28.75 -18.14
N VAL A 85 -37.99 -28.84 -17.06
CA VAL A 85 -38.54 -28.74 -15.69
C VAL A 85 -37.58 -27.90 -14.84
N ASN A 86 -37.93 -26.62 -14.73
CA ASN A 86 -37.54 -25.77 -13.63
C ASN A 86 -38.33 -26.23 -12.39
N THR A 87 -37.64 -26.77 -11.39
CA THR A 87 -38.19 -26.93 -10.04
C THR A 87 -37.12 -26.53 -9.06
N GLY A 88 -37.40 -25.42 -8.37
CA GLY A 88 -36.50 -24.69 -7.52
C GLY A 88 -35.99 -25.44 -6.30
N ASP A 89 -34.88 -24.91 -5.82
CA ASP A 89 -34.56 -24.83 -4.41
C ASP A 89 -33.95 -23.45 -4.20
N GLU A 90 -34.80 -22.42 -4.18
CA GLU A 90 -34.42 -21.11 -3.64
C GLU A 90 -34.41 -21.23 -2.12
N ALA A 91 -33.27 -21.67 -1.58
CA ALA A 91 -32.82 -21.16 -0.31
C ALA A 91 -32.33 -19.72 -0.58
N ASP A 92 -33.28 -18.78 -0.57
CA ASP A 92 -33.03 -17.35 -0.55
C ASP A 92 -32.45 -16.98 0.82
N ASP A 93 -31.20 -17.42 1.05
CA ASP A 93 -30.32 -16.80 2.02
C ASP A 93 -29.93 -15.46 1.41
N VAL A 94 -30.76 -14.44 1.62
CA VAL A 94 -30.41 -13.05 1.34
C VAL A 94 -29.33 -12.65 2.34
N SER A 95 -28.13 -13.21 2.16
CA SER A 95 -26.94 -12.50 2.52
C SER A 95 -27.03 -11.20 1.73
N GLU A 96 -27.09 -10.07 2.44
CA GLU A 96 -26.93 -8.73 1.86
C GLU A 96 -25.55 -8.68 1.18
N GLN A 97 -25.46 -9.25 -0.02
CA GLN A 97 -24.26 -9.22 -0.85
C GLN A 97 -24.14 -7.77 -1.29
N ALA A 98 -23.05 -7.13 -0.83
CA ALA A 98 -22.66 -5.85 -1.37
C ALA A 98 -22.63 -5.97 -2.90
N GLU A 99 -23.34 -5.07 -3.59
CA GLU A 99 -23.40 -5.09 -5.04
C GLU A 99 -21.99 -5.00 -5.64
N ASP A 100 -21.74 -5.76 -6.71
CA ASP A 100 -20.46 -5.72 -7.40
C ASP A 100 -20.19 -4.33 -7.99
N LEU A 101 -18.94 -3.88 -7.87
CA LEU A 101 -18.46 -2.65 -8.49
C LEU A 101 -18.34 -2.83 -10.01
N THR A 102 -18.75 -1.82 -10.76
CA THR A 102 -18.51 -1.80 -12.21
C THR A 102 -17.03 -1.54 -12.51
N ALA A 103 -16.55 -2.00 -13.69
CA ALA A 103 -15.17 -1.78 -14.11
C ALA A 103 -14.75 -0.30 -14.13
N GLU A 104 -15.66 0.62 -14.48
CA GLU A 104 -15.39 2.06 -14.45
C GLU A 104 -15.29 2.63 -13.03
N GLU A 105 -16.09 2.12 -12.09
CA GLU A 105 -16.00 2.48 -10.67
C GLU A 105 -14.69 1.97 -10.06
N ILE A 106 -14.34 0.72 -10.35
CA ILE A 106 -13.05 0.11 -9.97
C ILE A 106 -11.90 0.96 -10.46
N LYS A 107 -11.86 1.25 -11.77
CA LYS A 107 -10.80 2.05 -12.40
C LYS A 107 -10.70 3.45 -11.81
N THR A 108 -11.85 4.12 -11.63
CA THR A 108 -11.91 5.47 -11.06
C THR A 108 -11.43 5.50 -9.63
N PHE A 109 -11.86 4.54 -8.80
CA PHE A 109 -11.47 4.46 -7.40
C PHE A 109 -10.01 4.09 -7.23
N ALA A 110 -9.53 3.09 -7.98
CA ALA A 110 -8.12 2.72 -8.02
C ALA A 110 -7.22 3.92 -8.38
N GLY A 111 -7.63 4.77 -9.33
CA GLY A 111 -6.91 6.01 -9.64
C GLY A 111 -6.83 7.00 -8.45
N LYS A 112 -7.88 7.09 -7.61
CA LYS A 112 -7.84 7.91 -6.39
C LYS A 112 -6.88 7.33 -5.36
N VAL A 113 -6.90 6.00 -5.18
CA VAL A 113 -5.98 5.28 -4.29
C VAL A 113 -4.54 5.49 -4.74
N GLN A 114 -4.23 5.27 -6.02
CA GLN A 114 -2.89 5.49 -6.59
C GLN A 114 -2.40 6.91 -6.33
N LYS A 115 -3.26 7.91 -6.53
CA LYS A 115 -2.91 9.30 -6.27
C LYS A 115 -2.59 9.54 -4.79
N ALA A 116 -3.44 9.07 -3.88
CA ALA A 116 -3.23 9.26 -2.44
C ALA A 116 -1.92 8.58 -1.97
N VAL A 117 -1.65 7.37 -2.47
CA VAL A 117 -0.42 6.62 -2.16
C VAL A 117 0.81 7.29 -2.75
N ALA A 118 0.79 7.69 -4.02
CA ALA A 118 1.91 8.35 -4.69
C ALA A 118 2.28 9.69 -4.02
N ASP A 119 1.29 10.45 -3.58
CA ASP A 119 1.49 11.72 -2.88
C ASP A 119 1.82 11.53 -1.38
N LYS A 120 1.79 10.28 -0.88
CA LYS A 120 1.90 9.94 0.55
C LYS A 120 0.89 10.73 1.40
N ASP A 121 -0.28 10.98 0.85
CA ASP A 121 -1.32 11.78 1.48
C ASP A 121 -2.20 10.89 2.36
N ILE A 122 -1.81 10.78 3.63
CA ILE A 122 -2.56 9.99 4.61
C ILE A 122 -4.00 10.48 4.81
N LYS A 123 -4.28 11.78 4.60
CA LYS A 123 -5.63 12.32 4.78
C LYS A 123 -6.51 11.94 3.61
N ALA A 124 -5.99 12.07 2.38
CA ALA A 124 -6.69 11.61 1.19
C ALA A 124 -6.91 10.09 1.24
N LEU A 125 -5.93 9.31 1.71
CA LEU A 125 -6.10 7.87 1.86
C LEU A 125 -7.16 7.53 2.92
N ALA A 126 -7.16 8.23 4.06
CA ALA A 126 -8.17 8.07 5.11
C ALA A 126 -9.59 8.41 4.63
N ASP A 127 -9.73 9.41 3.73
CA ASP A 127 -11.01 9.76 3.10
C ASP A 127 -11.55 8.69 2.16
N LEU A 128 -10.73 7.71 1.76
CA LEU A 128 -11.13 6.60 0.91
C LEU A 128 -11.51 5.36 1.72
N CYS A 129 -11.33 5.34 3.04
CA CYS A 129 -11.58 4.17 3.87
C CYS A 129 -13.04 4.06 4.34
N ALA A 130 -13.55 2.83 4.37
CA ALA A 130 -14.71 2.47 5.18
C ALA A 130 -14.23 2.04 6.56
N TYR A 131 -14.81 2.61 7.61
CA TYR A 131 -14.42 2.35 8.99
C TYR A 131 -15.40 1.39 9.69
N PRO A 132 -14.93 0.42 10.50
CA PRO A 132 -13.52 0.13 10.76
C PRO A 132 -12.80 -0.46 9.53
N VAL A 133 -11.53 -0.08 9.35
CA VAL A 133 -10.67 -0.56 8.25
C VAL A 133 -9.57 -1.46 8.81
N TYR A 134 -9.33 -2.61 8.19
CA TYR A 134 -8.20 -3.48 8.59
C TYR A 134 -6.88 -2.91 8.07
N VAL A 135 -5.88 -2.78 8.95
CA VAL A 135 -4.54 -2.33 8.57
C VAL A 135 -3.48 -3.22 9.21
N SER A 136 -2.61 -3.79 8.37
CA SER A 136 -1.38 -4.48 8.76
C SER A 136 -0.18 -3.67 8.26
N LEU A 137 0.63 -3.13 9.16
CA LEU A 137 1.83 -2.31 8.80
C LEU A 137 3.12 -3.14 8.70
N SER A 138 3.05 -4.41 9.08
CA SER A 138 4.14 -5.39 9.09
C SER A 138 3.55 -6.80 8.96
N GLU A 139 4.34 -7.76 8.48
CA GLU A 139 3.91 -9.15 8.39
C GLU A 139 3.39 -9.70 9.74
N GLY A 140 2.15 -10.20 9.74
CA GLY A 140 1.52 -10.83 10.90
C GLY A 140 0.99 -9.88 11.97
N GLU A 141 1.08 -8.56 11.77
CA GLU A 141 0.65 -7.54 12.73
C GLU A 141 -0.41 -6.62 12.11
N GLY A 142 -1.68 -7.07 12.14
CA GLY A 142 -2.81 -6.28 11.66
C GLY A 142 -3.92 -6.08 12.69
N SER A 143 -4.58 -4.93 12.60
CA SER A 143 -5.66 -4.53 13.49
C SER A 143 -6.70 -3.69 12.75
N GLU A 144 -7.93 -3.72 13.25
CA GLU A 144 -8.97 -2.79 12.83
C GLU A 144 -8.70 -1.38 13.37
N ILE A 145 -8.85 -0.39 12.50
CA ILE A 145 -8.75 1.03 12.82
C ILE A 145 -10.16 1.61 12.79
N ASP A 146 -10.63 2.12 13.93
CA ASP A 146 -12.04 2.44 14.15
C ASP A 146 -12.56 3.67 13.40
N ASN A 147 -11.68 4.62 13.07
CA ASN A 147 -12.09 5.91 12.53
C ASN A 147 -10.95 6.63 11.80
N LYS A 148 -11.33 7.71 11.12
CA LYS A 148 -10.45 8.57 10.33
C LYS A 148 -9.32 9.18 11.14
N GLU A 149 -9.60 9.65 12.34
CA GLU A 149 -8.60 10.28 13.22
C GLU A 149 -7.53 9.27 13.64
N ALA A 150 -7.93 8.05 14.00
CA ALA A 150 -7.02 6.96 14.33
C ALA A 150 -6.16 6.54 13.13
N PHE A 151 -6.75 6.50 11.93
CA PHE A 151 -6.01 6.20 10.70
C PHE A 151 -4.96 7.27 10.38
N ILE A 152 -5.32 8.56 10.50
CA ILE A 152 -4.38 9.68 10.27
C ILE A 152 -3.23 9.67 11.29
N ALA A 153 -3.42 9.09 12.47
CA ALA A 153 -2.40 8.96 13.50
C ALA A 153 -1.42 7.79 13.27
N LEU A 154 -1.63 6.95 12.24
CA LEU A 154 -0.71 5.87 11.89
C LEU A 154 0.68 6.41 11.51
N ASP A 155 1.70 5.57 11.69
CA ASP A 155 3.06 5.89 11.28
C ASP A 155 3.16 5.90 9.74
N THR A 156 3.14 7.10 9.16
CA THR A 156 3.27 7.31 7.71
C THR A 156 4.52 6.68 7.09
N ALA A 157 5.63 6.56 7.84
CA ALA A 157 6.86 5.95 7.31
C ALA A 157 6.70 4.43 7.16
N LYS A 158 5.90 3.81 8.04
CA LYS A 158 5.55 2.40 7.95
C LYS A 158 4.42 2.14 6.96
N LEU A 159 3.51 3.07 6.75
CA LEU A 159 2.39 2.92 5.81
C LEU A 159 2.81 3.16 4.34
N PHE A 160 3.66 4.16 4.08
CA PHE A 160 4.10 4.53 2.73
C PHE A 160 5.54 4.07 2.45
N THR A 161 5.80 2.77 2.64
CA THR A 161 7.09 2.15 2.32
C THR A 161 7.37 2.18 0.81
N GLU A 162 8.64 2.11 0.42
CA GLU A 162 9.01 2.07 -1.01
C GLU A 162 8.35 0.90 -1.75
N SER A 163 8.21 -0.26 -1.09
CA SER A 163 7.56 -1.43 -1.66
C SER A 163 6.07 -1.19 -1.92
N MET A 164 5.35 -0.62 -0.93
CA MET A 164 3.95 -0.25 -1.08
C MET A 164 3.73 0.77 -2.21
N LEU A 165 4.56 1.80 -2.27
CA LEU A 165 4.48 2.83 -3.32
C LEU A 165 4.66 2.20 -4.72
N LYS A 166 5.64 1.30 -4.86
CA LYS A 166 5.93 0.61 -6.12
C LYS A 166 4.78 -0.28 -6.56
N GLU A 167 4.28 -1.15 -5.68
CA GLU A 167 3.23 -2.10 -6.02
C GLU A 167 1.92 -1.42 -6.42
N ILE A 168 1.53 -0.37 -5.69
CA ILE A 168 0.33 0.40 -6.03
C ILE A 168 0.50 1.19 -7.34
N ALA A 169 1.68 1.75 -7.59
CA ALA A 169 1.96 2.46 -8.84
C ALA A 169 2.01 1.54 -10.07
N GLU A 170 2.49 0.31 -9.92
CA GLU A 170 2.59 -0.68 -11.01
C GLU A 170 1.28 -1.40 -11.32
N THR A 171 0.29 -1.32 -10.42
CA THR A 171 -1.05 -1.87 -10.65
C THR A 171 -1.73 -1.16 -11.82
N ASP A 172 -2.20 -1.90 -12.84
CA ASP A 172 -3.02 -1.34 -13.93
C ASP A 172 -4.50 -1.33 -13.53
N PRO A 173 -5.12 -0.14 -13.35
CA PRO A 173 -6.53 -0.05 -12.98
C PRO A 173 -7.50 -0.68 -14.00
N ALA A 174 -7.08 -0.84 -15.26
CA ALA A 174 -7.93 -1.42 -16.30
C ALA A 174 -8.00 -2.96 -16.25
N THR A 175 -7.11 -3.61 -15.50
CA THR A 175 -7.07 -5.07 -15.33
C THR A 175 -7.63 -5.53 -13.99
N LEU A 176 -8.05 -4.58 -13.14
CA LEU A 176 -8.61 -4.89 -11.84
C LEU A 176 -10.03 -5.45 -11.98
N GLU A 177 -10.28 -6.52 -11.26
CA GLU A 177 -11.57 -7.18 -11.17
C GLU A 177 -11.90 -7.45 -9.71
N GLN A 178 -13.18 -7.48 -9.38
CA GLN A 178 -13.66 -7.79 -8.04
C GLN A 178 -13.73 -9.31 -7.87
N PHE A 179 -13.16 -9.82 -6.78
CA PHE A 179 -13.20 -11.24 -6.45
C PHE A 179 -13.55 -11.42 -4.97
N GLY A 180 -14.62 -12.18 -4.71
CA GLY A 180 -15.06 -12.51 -3.35
C GLY A 180 -15.28 -11.24 -2.51
N ALA A 181 -14.36 -10.97 -1.59
CA ALA A 181 -14.49 -9.87 -0.62
C ALA A 181 -14.01 -8.49 -1.13
N GLY A 182 -13.58 -8.34 -2.38
CA GLY A 182 -13.27 -7.03 -2.97
C GLY A 182 -12.30 -7.05 -4.15
N VAL A 183 -11.80 -5.86 -4.50
CA VAL A 183 -10.74 -5.62 -5.48
C VAL A 183 -9.42 -5.46 -4.75
N ILE A 184 -8.36 -6.11 -5.24
CA ILE A 184 -7.02 -6.07 -4.66
C ILE A 184 -6.09 -5.27 -5.57
N MET A 185 -5.47 -4.21 -5.05
CA MET A 185 -4.42 -3.44 -5.71
C MET A 185 -3.07 -3.76 -5.08
N GLY A 186 -2.06 -4.09 -5.90
CA GLY A 186 -0.77 -4.59 -5.43
C GLY A 186 -0.73 -6.11 -5.28
N ASN A 187 0.38 -6.65 -4.77
CA ASN A 187 0.62 -8.08 -4.62
C ASN A 187 0.97 -8.41 -3.15
N GLU A 188 2.24 -8.31 -2.77
CA GLU A 188 2.72 -8.58 -1.41
C GLU A 188 2.29 -7.49 -0.44
N ASN A 189 2.42 -6.23 -0.86
CA ASN A 189 1.84 -5.06 -0.22
C ASN A 189 0.62 -4.63 -1.03
N ASN A 190 -0.56 -4.61 -0.42
CA ASN A 190 -1.78 -4.39 -1.15
C ASN A 190 -2.82 -3.54 -0.40
N ILE A 191 -3.69 -2.92 -1.18
CA ILE A 191 -4.89 -2.23 -0.73
C ILE A 191 -6.09 -3.00 -1.28
N ILE A 192 -7.04 -3.30 -0.40
CA ILE A 192 -8.30 -3.96 -0.73
C ILE A 192 -9.42 -2.94 -0.60
N PHE A 193 -10.26 -2.84 -1.62
CA PHE A 193 -11.46 -2.03 -1.57
C PHE A 193 -12.69 -2.79 -2.06
N ASN A 194 -13.85 -2.44 -1.55
CA ASN A 194 -15.13 -3.08 -1.87
C ASN A 194 -16.23 -2.02 -1.98
N ASN A 195 -17.40 -2.41 -2.48
CA ASN A 195 -18.62 -1.64 -2.33
C ASN A 195 -19.07 -1.67 -0.85
N VAL A 196 -19.14 -0.50 -0.23
CA VAL A 196 -19.70 -0.30 1.12
C VAL A 196 -20.79 0.74 1.01
N ASP A 197 -22.03 0.35 1.31
CA ASP A 197 -23.22 1.20 1.24
C ASP A 197 -23.40 1.91 -0.12
N GLY A 198 -23.09 1.22 -1.22
CA GLY A 198 -23.21 1.75 -2.58
C GLY A 198 -22.02 2.62 -3.02
N GLN A 199 -20.91 2.60 -2.27
CA GLN A 199 -19.71 3.38 -2.59
C GLN A 199 -18.44 2.54 -2.52
N PRO A 200 -17.56 2.58 -3.54
CA PRO A 200 -16.23 1.99 -3.43
C PRO A 200 -15.46 2.61 -2.27
N SER A 201 -14.96 1.77 -1.36
CA SER A 201 -14.25 2.18 -0.15
C SER A 201 -13.16 1.17 0.21
N ILE A 202 -12.02 1.64 0.72
CA ILE A 202 -10.93 0.80 1.22
C ILE A 202 -11.40 0.08 2.48
N THR A 203 -11.27 -1.24 2.48
CA THR A 203 -11.62 -2.12 3.60
C THR A 203 -10.39 -2.80 4.21
N GLY A 204 -9.28 -2.83 3.48
CA GLY A 204 -8.04 -3.45 3.95
C GLY A 204 -6.78 -2.80 3.40
N ILE A 205 -5.73 -2.75 4.22
CA ILE A 205 -4.38 -2.39 3.82
C ILE A 205 -3.42 -3.40 4.43
N ASN A 206 -2.62 -4.07 3.60
CA ASN A 206 -1.70 -5.12 4.02
C ASN A 206 -0.28 -4.78 3.59
N LEU A 207 0.63 -4.66 4.55
CA LEU A 207 2.06 -4.54 4.31
C LEU A 207 2.80 -5.72 4.94
N LYS A 208 3.92 -6.10 4.31
CA LYS A 208 4.82 -7.15 4.79
C LYS A 208 6.16 -6.58 5.20
#